data_AF-A0A8H3HA98-F1
#
_entry.id   AF-A0A8H3HA98-F1
#
_cell.length_a   1.000
_cell.length_b   1.000
_cell.length_c   1.000
_cell.angle_alpha   90.00
_cell.angle_beta   90.00
_cell.angle_gamma   90.00
#
_symmetry.space_group_name_H-M   'P 1'
#
loop_
_entity.id
_entity.type
_entity.pdbx_description
1 polymer ?
#
loop_
_entity_poly.entity_id
_entity_poly.type
_entity_poly.pdbx_seq_one_letter_code
_entity_poly.pdbx_strand_id
1 'polypeptide(L)'
;MVSLRLASAALLVIPGALGAIIDLPAAIIGTYNVSFLMGAAPTSFVQSLLPEAYKNSLIRPNESIYPGLPADKHPIVFELGREANAGPPLLNFISFEEAKIQIPYVARIGSSPTKPFLYKRQIMVDNAINVAGSWISFGLNTTLNTFIPANSSNSSSYDYEVGGVLKANIRPAASGSIPVESFKAAAGLPWFAEFLTCAQHIYNFTNPIERVAATVLKTLEKVHASRDTMLSANLRYNMPRHSSTTTVDPAVAEQLKVFHESVTKRAEEIVFKTFPQKVLTLNQKIEQCSGGDSLLHTSSTDSTTDATVHPPPAELEPPTKKRRHENGDSVTVGAAAEMTEGGPRFVGRMVANHKLRGLHEDLKKEYMELVDLCDKVKLWVNLTMPKIEDGDNFGVQIQEEVLNELHRAQDSGYNLRDAVSKSHHINRAKICSKILKYPHIEDYAIALREHDEKQFYMALRNLIDLRNIYAVLTDVIHKNFQKIRAPKGNNGAAMY
;
A
#
# COMPACT_ATOMS: atom_id res chain seq x y z
N MET A 1 -16.22 -24.59 -0.89
CA MET A 1 -16.17 -23.13 -0.98
C MET A 1 -15.87 -22.54 0.37
N VAL A 2 -15.16 -21.41 0.36
CA VAL A 2 -14.95 -20.58 1.55
C VAL A 2 -15.01 -19.12 1.10
N SER A 3 -15.79 -18.31 1.81
CA SER A 3 -15.74 -16.85 1.68
C SER A 3 -14.87 -16.30 2.81
N LEU A 4 -13.72 -15.73 2.45
CA LEU A 4 -12.67 -15.33 3.38
C LEU A 4 -12.45 -13.82 3.30
N ARG A 5 -12.38 -13.14 4.45
CA ARG A 5 -11.66 -11.85 4.45
C ARG A 5 -10.17 -12.15 4.34
N LEU A 6 -9.57 -11.66 3.26
CA LEU A 6 -8.14 -11.65 3.03
C LEU A 6 -7.56 -10.36 3.61
N ALA A 7 -6.39 -10.44 4.24
CA ALA A 7 -5.51 -9.31 4.47
C ALA A 7 -4.08 -9.68 4.01
N SER A 8 -3.52 -8.91 3.08
CA SER A 8 -2.15 -9.09 2.59
C SER A 8 -1.22 -8.08 3.26
N ALA A 9 -0.24 -8.56 4.02
CA ALA A 9 0.74 -7.72 4.72
C ALA A 9 2.16 -7.97 4.20
N ALA A 10 2.84 -6.92 3.74
CA ALA A 10 4.27 -7.00 3.39
C ALA A 10 5.15 -6.96 4.65
N LEU A 11 6.24 -7.72 4.66
CA LEU A 11 7.36 -7.53 5.59
C LEU A 11 8.60 -7.16 4.78
N LEU A 12 9.16 -5.97 5.03
CA LEU A 12 10.53 -5.67 4.61
C LEU A 12 11.50 -6.32 5.59
N VAL A 13 12.63 -6.81 5.06
CA VAL A 13 13.77 -7.26 5.88
C VAL A 13 15.02 -6.62 5.30
N ILE A 14 15.43 -5.49 5.87
CA ILE A 14 16.65 -4.77 5.49
C ILE A 14 17.80 -5.29 6.38
N PRO A 15 18.89 -5.83 5.81
CA PRO A 15 20.12 -6.07 6.56
C PRO A 15 20.93 -4.78 6.65
N GLY A 16 21.08 -4.20 7.85
CA GLY A 16 22.00 -3.09 8.09
C GLY A 16 21.39 -1.95 8.91
N ALA A 17 21.99 -1.68 10.07
CA ALA A 17 21.54 -0.73 11.08
C ALA A 17 21.29 0.71 10.58
N LEU A 18 20.10 1.25 10.89
CA LEU A 18 19.97 2.24 11.98
C LEU A 18 18.58 2.12 12.63
N GLY A 19 18.35 2.78 13.77
CA GLY A 19 17.24 2.47 14.69
C GLY A 19 15.86 3.06 14.35
N ALA A 20 14.83 2.47 14.98
CA ALA A 20 13.44 2.96 15.05
C ALA A 20 12.61 2.95 13.74
N ILE A 21 12.58 1.80 13.05
CA ILE A 21 11.52 1.49 12.07
C ILE A 21 10.22 1.17 12.83
N ILE A 22 9.11 1.81 12.45
CA ILE A 22 7.75 1.34 12.77
C ILE A 22 7.14 0.87 11.44
N ASP A 23 7.21 -0.43 11.18
CA ASP A 23 6.57 -1.04 10.01
C ASP A 23 5.05 -0.96 10.15
N LEU A 24 4.41 -0.21 9.24
CA LEU A 24 2.98 -0.27 8.98
C LEU A 24 2.77 -0.99 7.65
N PRO A 25 2.29 -2.25 7.64
CA PRO A 25 2.14 -2.99 6.40
C PRO A 25 1.07 -2.35 5.52
N ALA A 26 1.39 -2.18 4.23
CA ALA A 26 0.43 -1.77 3.21
C ALA A 26 -0.62 -2.88 3.01
N ALA A 27 -1.69 -2.83 3.80
CA ALA A 27 -2.72 -3.87 3.84
C ALA A 27 -3.64 -3.78 2.63
N ILE A 28 -3.64 -4.81 1.76
CA ILE A 28 -4.75 -5.04 0.84
C ILE A 28 -5.78 -5.90 1.55
N ILE A 29 -7.04 -5.46 1.58
CA ILE A 29 -8.17 -6.18 2.17
C ILE A 29 -9.20 -6.45 1.08
N GLY A 30 -9.75 -7.67 1.07
CA GLY A 30 -10.79 -8.10 0.13
C GLY A 30 -11.61 -9.26 0.68
N THR A 31 -12.66 -9.63 -0.04
CA THR A 31 -13.43 -10.87 0.20
C THR A 31 -13.12 -11.86 -0.90
N TYR A 32 -12.35 -12.91 -0.58
CA TYR A 32 -11.99 -13.96 -1.53
C TYR A 32 -12.95 -15.14 -1.36
N ASN A 33 -13.80 -15.37 -2.37
CA ASN A 33 -14.47 -16.66 -2.54
C ASN A 33 -13.51 -17.59 -3.27
N VAL A 34 -13.12 -18.72 -2.68
CA VAL A 34 -11.98 -19.51 -3.18
C VAL A 34 -12.11 -21.01 -2.96
N SER A 35 -11.57 -21.77 -3.91
CA SER A 35 -11.19 -23.18 -3.76
C SER A 35 -9.66 -23.29 -3.68
N PHE A 36 -9.15 -23.69 -2.51
CA PHE A 36 -7.78 -24.17 -2.42
C PHE A 36 -7.73 -25.64 -2.82
N LEU A 37 -6.89 -25.96 -3.81
CA LEU A 37 -6.59 -27.32 -4.22
C LEU A 37 -5.13 -27.59 -3.93
N MET A 38 -4.84 -28.71 -3.27
CA MET A 38 -3.49 -29.15 -2.95
C MET A 38 -3.31 -30.54 -3.53
N GLY A 39 -2.15 -30.79 -4.14
CA GLY A 39 -1.79 -32.08 -4.71
C GLY A 39 -0.32 -32.40 -4.44
N ALA A 40 0.17 -33.49 -5.02
CA ALA A 40 1.58 -33.86 -4.98
C ALA A 40 2.03 -34.29 -6.38
N ALA A 41 3.09 -33.67 -6.88
CA ALA A 41 3.67 -33.93 -8.20
C ALA A 41 5.14 -34.39 -8.05
N PRO A 42 5.73 -35.07 -9.06
CA PRO A 42 7.12 -35.52 -8.99
C PRO A 42 8.07 -34.37 -8.64
N THR A 43 9.01 -34.61 -7.73
CA THR A 43 9.89 -33.55 -7.21
C THR A 43 10.67 -32.88 -8.35
N SER A 44 11.23 -33.65 -9.29
CA SER A 44 11.92 -33.12 -10.48
C SER A 44 11.06 -32.18 -11.33
N PHE A 45 9.77 -32.48 -11.48
CA PHE A 45 8.81 -31.64 -12.17
C PHE A 45 8.52 -30.36 -11.40
N VAL A 46 8.34 -30.42 -10.07
CA VAL A 46 8.17 -29.23 -9.23
C VAL A 46 9.44 -28.35 -9.23
N GLN A 47 10.63 -28.96 -9.21
CA GLN A 47 11.90 -28.24 -9.37
C GLN A 47 11.99 -27.54 -10.73
N SER A 48 11.48 -28.14 -11.82
CA SER A 48 11.44 -27.51 -13.15
C SER A 48 10.51 -26.28 -13.24
N LEU A 49 9.68 -26.05 -12.23
CA LEU A 49 8.86 -24.85 -12.10
C LEU A 49 9.56 -23.73 -11.33
N LEU A 50 10.66 -24.01 -10.61
CA LEU A 50 11.39 -22.99 -9.86
C LEU A 50 12.45 -22.30 -10.72
N PRO A 51 12.76 -21.01 -10.48
CA PRO A 51 13.94 -20.37 -11.08
C PRO A 51 15.22 -21.11 -10.70
N GLU A 52 16.27 -21.01 -11.53
CA GLU A 52 17.52 -21.79 -11.41
C GLU A 52 18.08 -21.81 -9.98
N ALA A 53 18.19 -20.63 -9.34
CA ALA A 53 18.71 -20.46 -7.99
C ALA A 53 17.89 -21.16 -6.88
N TYR A 54 16.62 -21.49 -7.16
CA TYR A 54 15.69 -22.12 -6.21
C TYR A 54 15.45 -23.61 -6.49
N LYS A 55 15.95 -24.20 -7.59
CA LYS A 55 15.72 -25.62 -7.94
C LYS A 55 16.04 -26.60 -6.81
N ASN A 56 17.04 -26.30 -5.97
CA ASN A 56 17.47 -27.16 -4.87
C ASN A 56 16.98 -26.69 -3.49
N SER A 57 16.01 -25.77 -3.42
CA SER A 57 15.53 -25.19 -2.15
C SER A 57 14.19 -25.74 -1.64
N LEU A 58 13.72 -26.87 -2.18
CA LEU A 58 12.51 -27.55 -1.69
C LEU A 58 12.73 -28.15 -0.28
N ILE A 59 11.92 -27.72 0.69
CA ILE A 59 11.85 -28.27 2.05
C ILE A 59 10.75 -29.33 2.07
N ARG A 60 11.09 -30.59 2.35
CA ARG A 60 10.07 -31.63 2.52
C ARG A 60 9.19 -31.32 3.74
N PRO A 61 7.84 -31.22 3.60
CA PRO A 61 6.96 -30.99 4.74
C PRO A 61 6.95 -32.19 5.68
N ASN A 62 6.63 -31.95 6.96
CA ASN A 62 6.42 -33.00 7.95
C ASN A 62 5.15 -33.81 7.60
N GLU A 63 5.13 -35.10 7.94
CA GLU A 63 3.96 -35.97 7.77
C GLU A 63 2.72 -35.46 8.53
N SER A 64 2.90 -34.79 9.68
CA SER A 64 1.80 -34.10 10.38
C SER A 64 1.19 -32.94 9.61
N ILE A 65 1.92 -32.38 8.63
CA ILE A 65 1.47 -31.29 7.75
C ILE A 65 0.93 -31.86 6.44
N TYR A 66 1.54 -32.92 5.89
CA TYR A 66 1.07 -33.61 4.68
C TYR A 66 1.21 -35.14 4.85
N PRO A 67 0.17 -35.82 5.39
CA PRO A 67 0.24 -37.25 5.64
C PRO A 67 0.31 -38.04 4.34
N GLY A 68 1.14 -39.08 4.30
CA GLY A 68 1.26 -39.98 3.15
C GLY A 68 1.92 -39.38 1.90
N LEU A 69 2.62 -38.23 1.99
CA LEU A 69 3.37 -37.67 0.86
C LEU A 69 4.48 -38.64 0.39
N PRO A 70 4.49 -39.12 -0.88
CA PRO A 70 5.54 -40.01 -1.37
C PRO A 70 6.95 -39.39 -1.32
N ALA A 71 8.00 -40.22 -1.31
CA ALA A 71 9.39 -39.75 -1.24
C ALA A 71 9.82 -38.99 -2.51
N ASP A 72 9.30 -39.41 -3.67
CA ASP A 72 9.56 -38.88 -5.01
C ASP A 72 8.74 -37.62 -5.37
N LYS A 73 7.90 -37.12 -4.45
CA LYS A 73 6.95 -36.03 -4.72
C LYS A 73 7.05 -34.87 -3.74
N HIS A 74 6.75 -33.68 -4.25
CA HIS A 74 6.60 -32.44 -3.50
C HIS A 74 5.18 -31.87 -3.69
N PRO A 75 4.60 -31.17 -2.70
CA PRO A 75 3.28 -30.59 -2.87
C PRO A 75 3.22 -29.47 -3.91
N ILE A 76 2.06 -29.31 -4.53
CA ILE A 76 1.71 -28.15 -5.35
C ILE A 76 0.34 -27.61 -4.91
N VAL A 77 0.19 -26.29 -4.91
CA VAL A 77 -1.04 -25.60 -4.48
C VAL A 77 -1.59 -24.77 -5.62
N PHE A 78 -2.89 -24.90 -5.85
CA PHE A 78 -3.69 -24.02 -6.69
C PHE A 78 -4.69 -23.27 -5.80
N GLU A 79 -4.79 -21.96 -5.99
CA GLU A 79 -5.76 -21.08 -5.31
C GLU A 79 -6.60 -20.48 -6.44
N LEU A 80 -7.89 -20.82 -6.48
CA LEU A 80 -8.77 -20.62 -7.65
C LEU A 80 -10.10 -19.98 -7.22
N GLY A 81 -10.46 -18.85 -7.81
CA GLY A 81 -11.76 -18.23 -7.53
C GLY A 81 -11.90 -16.78 -7.96
N ARG A 82 -12.53 -15.99 -7.10
CA ARG A 82 -12.86 -14.58 -7.31
C ARG A 82 -12.61 -13.77 -6.05
N GLU A 83 -11.81 -12.71 -6.16
CA GLU A 83 -11.69 -11.71 -5.11
C GLU A 83 -12.63 -10.53 -5.39
N ALA A 84 -13.35 -10.08 -4.36
CA ALA A 84 -14.36 -9.04 -4.44
C ALA A 84 -14.13 -7.95 -3.40
N ASN A 85 -14.34 -6.69 -3.81
CA ASN A 85 -14.12 -5.48 -3.01
C ASN A 85 -12.67 -5.36 -2.48
N ALA A 86 -11.70 -5.78 -3.28
CA ALA A 86 -10.28 -5.74 -2.98
C ALA A 86 -9.72 -4.31 -3.07
N GLY A 87 -8.84 -3.95 -2.14
CA GLY A 87 -8.08 -2.70 -2.19
C GLY A 87 -7.48 -2.31 -0.84
N PRO A 88 -6.87 -1.12 -0.73
CA PRO A 88 -6.52 -0.54 0.56
C PRO A 88 -7.77 -0.32 1.44
N PRO A 89 -7.64 -0.28 2.78
CA PRO A 89 -8.80 -0.15 3.66
C PRO A 89 -9.58 1.13 3.36
N LEU A 90 -10.90 1.03 3.35
CA LEU A 90 -11.86 2.10 3.00
C LEU A 90 -11.94 2.45 1.51
N LEU A 91 -11.15 1.85 0.62
CA LEU A 91 -11.21 2.10 -0.83
C LEU A 91 -11.84 0.94 -1.61
N ASN A 92 -11.48 -0.32 -1.32
CA ASN A 92 -12.24 -1.54 -1.65
C ASN A 92 -12.83 -1.66 -3.09
N PHE A 93 -12.18 -1.12 -4.12
CA PHE A 93 -12.83 -0.80 -5.41
C PHE A 93 -12.66 -1.83 -6.53
N ILE A 94 -11.85 -2.88 -6.36
CA ILE A 94 -11.56 -3.87 -7.42
C ILE A 94 -12.27 -5.20 -7.14
N SER A 95 -12.80 -5.86 -8.17
CA SER A 95 -13.26 -7.26 -8.11
C SER A 95 -12.85 -7.97 -9.39
N PHE A 96 -12.33 -9.21 -9.27
CA PHE A 96 -11.64 -9.91 -10.35
C PHE A 96 -11.66 -11.44 -10.15
N GLU A 97 -11.68 -12.22 -11.22
CA GLU A 97 -11.34 -13.65 -11.15
C GLU A 97 -9.82 -13.82 -11.01
N GLU A 98 -9.38 -14.83 -10.25
CA GLU A 98 -7.98 -15.14 -10.04
C GLU A 98 -7.72 -16.65 -10.00
N ALA A 99 -6.62 -17.06 -10.61
CA ALA A 99 -5.96 -18.33 -10.31
C ALA A 99 -4.49 -18.10 -9.94
N LYS A 100 -3.94 -18.92 -9.03
CA LYS A 100 -2.52 -18.94 -8.68
C LYS A 100 -1.97 -20.37 -8.75
N ILE A 101 -0.82 -20.57 -9.38
CA ILE A 101 0.01 -21.79 -9.28
C ILE A 101 1.13 -21.50 -8.28
N GLN A 102 1.24 -22.32 -7.25
CA GLN A 102 2.07 -22.03 -6.08
C GLN A 102 2.82 -23.27 -5.57
N ILE A 103 4.05 -23.05 -5.11
CA ILE A 103 4.92 -24.11 -4.60
C ILE A 103 5.16 -23.83 -3.11
N PRO A 104 4.50 -24.56 -2.18
CA PRO A 104 4.71 -24.39 -0.75
C PRO A 104 6.04 -25.04 -0.31
N TYR A 105 6.49 -24.70 0.90
CA TYR A 105 7.69 -25.25 1.52
C TYR A 105 8.96 -25.07 0.67
N VAL A 106 9.17 -23.84 0.19
CA VAL A 106 10.40 -23.42 -0.50
C VAL A 106 11.27 -22.63 0.48
N ALA A 107 12.52 -23.01 0.65
CA ALA A 107 13.51 -22.22 1.38
C ALA A 107 13.88 -21.00 0.55
N ARG A 108 13.89 -19.82 1.18
CA ARG A 108 14.19 -18.55 0.52
C ARG A 108 15.67 -18.18 0.70
N ILE A 109 16.35 -17.82 -0.38
CA ILE A 109 17.76 -17.39 -0.37
C ILE A 109 17.91 -16.16 0.55
N GLY A 110 18.99 -16.11 1.33
CA GLY A 110 19.20 -15.07 2.35
C GLY A 110 18.35 -15.22 3.62
N SER A 111 17.57 -16.30 3.74
CA SER A 111 16.85 -16.66 4.97
C SER A 111 17.32 -18.03 5.51
N SER A 112 16.81 -18.45 6.67
CA SER A 112 17.14 -19.77 7.22
C SER A 112 16.71 -20.90 6.27
N PRO A 113 17.57 -21.88 5.95
CA PRO A 113 17.25 -22.96 5.01
C PRO A 113 16.13 -23.89 5.50
N THR A 114 15.79 -23.83 6.79
CA THR A 114 14.67 -24.59 7.38
C THR A 114 13.36 -23.79 7.45
N LYS A 115 13.34 -22.51 7.06
CA LYS A 115 12.13 -21.66 7.11
C LYS A 115 11.33 -21.82 5.81
N PRO A 116 10.12 -22.40 5.85
CA PRO A 116 9.30 -22.55 4.65
C PRO A 116 8.64 -21.24 4.22
N PHE A 117 8.66 -21.00 2.92
CA PHE A 117 7.88 -19.97 2.25
C PHE A 117 7.00 -20.61 1.15
N LEU A 118 6.04 -19.83 0.65
CA LEU A 118 5.18 -20.16 -0.48
C LEU A 118 5.63 -19.38 -1.72
N TYR A 119 6.23 -20.05 -2.71
CA TYR A 119 6.66 -19.39 -3.95
C TYR A 119 5.48 -19.23 -4.92
N LYS A 120 5.19 -17.99 -5.32
CA LYS A 120 4.13 -17.64 -6.29
C LYS A 120 4.68 -17.83 -7.72
N ARG A 121 4.56 -19.05 -8.28
CA ARG A 121 5.09 -19.36 -9.63
C ARG A 121 4.36 -18.60 -10.74
N GLN A 122 3.04 -18.61 -10.73
CA GLN A 122 2.24 -17.88 -11.71
C GLN A 122 0.94 -17.42 -11.10
N ILE A 123 0.54 -16.20 -11.43
CA ILE A 123 -0.80 -15.67 -11.14
C ILE A 123 -1.48 -15.38 -12.47
N MET A 124 -2.79 -15.58 -12.51
CA MET A 124 -3.65 -15.32 -13.65
C MET A 124 -4.82 -14.49 -13.14
N VAL A 125 -5.15 -13.38 -13.79
CA VAL A 125 -6.28 -12.50 -13.44
C VAL A 125 -7.01 -12.02 -14.69
N ASP A 126 -8.29 -11.65 -14.57
CA ASP A 126 -9.06 -10.99 -15.64
C ASP A 126 -8.90 -9.45 -15.66
N ASN A 127 -8.16 -8.89 -14.69
CA ASN A 127 -8.01 -7.45 -14.52
C ASN A 127 -6.57 -6.95 -14.85
N ALA A 128 -6.44 -6.10 -15.87
CA ALA A 128 -5.16 -5.58 -16.35
C ALA A 128 -4.43 -4.65 -15.35
N ILE A 129 -5.16 -3.92 -14.50
CA ILE A 129 -4.55 -3.07 -13.45
C ILE A 129 -3.86 -3.95 -12.41
N ASN A 130 -4.47 -5.08 -12.04
CA ASN A 130 -3.87 -6.05 -11.14
C ASN A 130 -2.60 -6.70 -11.73
N VAL A 131 -2.57 -6.98 -13.04
CA VAL A 131 -1.35 -7.46 -13.72
C VAL A 131 -0.21 -6.46 -13.50
N ALA A 132 -0.39 -5.20 -13.92
CA ALA A 132 0.64 -4.17 -13.82
C ALA A 132 1.06 -3.89 -12.35
N GLY A 133 0.10 -3.73 -11.45
CA GLY A 133 0.39 -3.46 -10.03
C GLY A 133 1.12 -4.62 -9.34
N SER A 134 0.75 -5.88 -9.63
CA SER A 134 1.42 -7.06 -9.06
C SER A 134 2.85 -7.26 -9.57
N TRP A 135 3.14 -6.85 -10.81
CA TRP A 135 4.50 -6.79 -11.34
C TRP A 135 5.32 -5.73 -10.60
N ILE A 136 4.81 -4.50 -10.50
CA ILE A 136 5.53 -3.35 -9.93
C ILE A 136 5.78 -3.53 -8.42
N SER A 137 4.77 -3.89 -7.62
CA SER A 137 4.88 -3.93 -6.15
C SER A 137 5.55 -5.19 -5.59
N PHE A 138 5.50 -6.31 -6.33
CA PHE A 138 5.90 -7.62 -5.80
C PHE A 138 6.70 -8.50 -6.78
N GLY A 139 6.90 -8.07 -8.03
CA GLY A 139 7.61 -8.88 -9.03
C GLY A 139 6.93 -10.23 -9.30
N LEU A 140 5.60 -10.26 -9.26
CA LEU A 140 4.80 -11.47 -9.47
C LEU A 140 4.72 -11.81 -10.96
N ASN A 141 4.89 -13.09 -11.31
CA ASN A 141 4.66 -13.60 -12.66
C ASN A 141 3.15 -13.69 -12.94
N THR A 142 2.50 -12.53 -13.06
CA THR A 142 1.05 -12.40 -13.26
C THR A 142 0.72 -12.26 -14.75
N THR A 143 -0.37 -12.85 -15.22
CA THR A 143 -0.80 -12.74 -16.63
C THR A 143 -2.29 -12.40 -16.74
N LEU A 144 -2.66 -11.64 -17.78
CA LEU A 144 -4.06 -11.37 -18.12
C LEU A 144 -4.67 -12.60 -18.81
N ASN A 145 -5.78 -13.13 -18.31
CA ASN A 145 -6.41 -14.34 -18.82
C ASN A 145 -7.94 -14.23 -18.85
N THR A 146 -8.58 -15.09 -19.63
CA THR A 146 -10.03 -15.33 -19.58
C THR A 146 -10.36 -16.50 -18.65
N PHE A 147 -11.53 -16.45 -18.02
CA PHE A 147 -11.98 -17.39 -17.00
C PHE A 147 -13.37 -17.93 -17.31
N ILE A 148 -13.58 -19.23 -17.13
CA ILE A 148 -14.86 -19.89 -17.35
C ILE A 148 -15.15 -20.86 -16.19
N PRO A 149 -16.32 -20.80 -15.53
CA PRO A 149 -17.30 -19.71 -15.57
C PRO A 149 -16.78 -18.47 -14.81
N ALA A 150 -17.36 -17.30 -15.11
CA ALA A 150 -17.20 -16.13 -14.26
C ALA A 150 -17.98 -16.29 -12.94
N ASN A 151 -17.46 -15.77 -11.83
CA ASN A 151 -17.91 -16.04 -10.46
C ASN A 151 -17.76 -17.52 -10.06
N SER A 152 -16.59 -18.07 -10.38
CA SER A 152 -16.28 -19.50 -10.33
C SER A 152 -16.46 -20.19 -8.97
N SER A 153 -16.22 -19.48 -7.87
CA SER A 153 -15.98 -20.06 -6.54
C SER A 153 -17.19 -20.10 -5.60
N ASN A 154 -18.39 -20.42 -6.11
CA ASN A 154 -19.65 -20.15 -5.41
C ASN A 154 -20.43 -21.31 -4.68
N SER A 155 -20.98 -22.41 -5.22
CA SER A 155 -20.76 -23.29 -6.39
C SER A 155 -19.88 -24.54 -6.17
N SER A 156 -20.05 -25.27 -5.05
CA SER A 156 -19.20 -26.40 -4.59
C SER A 156 -18.99 -27.60 -5.55
N SER A 157 -19.69 -27.61 -6.69
CA SER A 157 -19.37 -28.40 -7.89
C SER A 157 -19.28 -27.45 -9.08
N TYR A 158 -18.11 -27.36 -9.72
CA TYR A 158 -17.89 -26.54 -10.91
C TYR A 158 -16.72 -27.06 -11.76
N ASP A 159 -16.75 -26.77 -13.05
CA ASP A 159 -15.60 -26.91 -13.93
C ASP A 159 -14.98 -25.54 -14.13
N TYR A 160 -13.65 -25.45 -14.11
CA TYR A 160 -12.91 -24.20 -14.13
C TYR A 160 -11.83 -24.22 -15.20
N GLU A 161 -11.82 -23.22 -16.07
CA GLU A 161 -10.83 -23.03 -17.11
C GLU A 161 -10.24 -21.63 -17.07
N VAL A 162 -8.91 -21.56 -17.14
CA VAL A 162 -8.14 -20.34 -17.36
C VAL A 162 -7.53 -20.44 -18.75
N GLY A 163 -7.86 -19.47 -19.63
CA GLY A 163 -7.71 -19.53 -21.09
C GLY A 163 -6.45 -20.25 -21.61
N GLY A 164 -6.58 -21.54 -21.94
CA GLY A 164 -5.51 -22.37 -22.48
C GLY A 164 -4.42 -22.83 -21.50
N VAL A 165 -4.36 -22.27 -20.29
CA VAL A 165 -3.35 -22.56 -19.24
C VAL A 165 -3.80 -23.71 -18.33
N LEU A 166 -4.95 -23.56 -17.67
CA LEU A 166 -5.45 -24.46 -16.62
C LEU A 166 -6.83 -25.00 -17.01
N LYS A 167 -7.06 -26.30 -16.78
CA LYS A 167 -8.42 -26.86 -16.67
C LYS A 167 -8.52 -27.71 -15.41
N ALA A 168 -9.51 -27.44 -14.55
CA ALA A 168 -9.78 -28.17 -13.32
C ALA A 168 -11.27 -28.56 -13.24
N ASN A 169 -11.53 -29.83 -12.92
CA ASN A 169 -12.86 -30.34 -12.58
C ASN A 169 -12.94 -30.40 -11.05
N ILE A 170 -13.82 -29.61 -10.43
CA ILE A 170 -13.92 -29.47 -8.97
C ILE A 170 -15.28 -29.99 -8.49
N ARG A 171 -15.28 -30.90 -7.52
CA ARG A 171 -16.47 -31.61 -7.03
C ARG A 171 -16.38 -31.83 -5.51
N PRO A 172 -17.48 -32.12 -4.78
CA PRO A 172 -17.42 -32.49 -3.37
C PRO A 172 -16.51 -33.70 -3.11
N ALA A 173 -15.75 -33.69 -2.02
CA ALA A 173 -14.82 -34.78 -1.68
C ALA A 173 -15.56 -35.97 -1.03
N ALA A 174 -15.55 -37.14 -1.69
CA ALA A 174 -16.16 -38.37 -1.16
C ALA A 174 -15.32 -39.05 -0.06
N SER A 175 -13.99 -39.12 -0.24
CA SER A 175 -13.03 -39.73 0.69
C SER A 175 -11.60 -39.33 0.35
N GLY A 176 -10.62 -39.58 1.24
CA GLY A 176 -9.20 -39.48 0.93
C GLY A 176 -8.65 -38.05 0.69
N SER A 177 -9.43 -37.01 0.97
CA SER A 177 -9.00 -35.62 0.88
C SER A 177 -7.86 -35.30 1.84
N ILE A 178 -6.88 -34.50 1.40
CA ILE A 178 -5.87 -33.85 2.25
C ILE A 178 -6.56 -33.13 3.44
N PRO A 179 -5.99 -33.18 4.68
CA PRO A 179 -6.57 -32.50 5.84
C PRO A 179 -6.70 -30.98 5.67
N VAL A 180 -7.76 -30.40 6.24
CA VAL A 180 -8.01 -28.94 6.20
C VAL A 180 -6.86 -28.14 6.85
N GLU A 181 -6.20 -28.70 7.87
CA GLU A 181 -5.05 -28.05 8.52
C GLU A 181 -3.82 -27.99 7.61
N SER A 182 -3.62 -28.95 6.68
CA SER A 182 -2.58 -28.90 5.66
C SER A 182 -2.74 -27.69 4.73
N PHE A 183 -3.99 -27.40 4.34
CA PHE A 183 -4.33 -26.23 3.53
C PHE A 183 -4.08 -24.93 4.29
N LYS A 184 -4.54 -24.83 5.54
CA LYS A 184 -4.28 -23.66 6.40
C LYS A 184 -2.78 -23.43 6.61
N ALA A 185 -2.02 -24.48 6.88
CA ALA A 185 -0.57 -24.43 7.06
C ALA A 185 0.14 -23.92 5.79
N ALA A 186 -0.25 -24.41 4.61
CA ALA A 186 0.33 -23.98 3.34
C ALA A 186 -0.07 -22.54 2.96
N ALA A 187 -1.34 -22.17 3.16
CA ALA A 187 -1.87 -20.84 2.82
C ALA A 187 -1.37 -19.74 3.77
N GLY A 188 -1.11 -20.07 5.03
CA GLY A 188 -0.56 -19.15 6.04
C GLY A 188 0.95 -18.91 5.93
N LEU A 189 1.67 -19.60 5.04
CA LEU A 189 3.10 -19.37 4.80
C LEU A 189 3.33 -17.94 4.27
N PRO A 190 4.36 -17.22 4.74
CA PRO A 190 4.88 -16.06 4.04
C PRO A 190 5.29 -16.43 2.61
N TRP A 191 4.96 -15.59 1.65
CA TRP A 191 5.18 -15.82 0.23
C TRP A 191 6.14 -14.82 -0.40
N PHE A 192 6.70 -15.22 -1.54
CA PHE A 192 7.60 -14.41 -2.37
C PHE A 192 7.49 -14.83 -3.85
N ALA A 193 8.08 -14.02 -4.73
CA ALA A 193 8.12 -14.23 -6.18
C ALA A 193 9.57 -14.14 -6.68
N GLU A 194 9.86 -13.51 -7.82
CA GLU A 194 11.24 -13.38 -8.32
C GLU A 194 12.08 -12.33 -7.54
N PHE A 195 11.45 -11.47 -6.73
CA PHE A 195 12.07 -10.30 -6.10
C PHE A 195 12.23 -10.38 -4.56
N LEU A 196 12.87 -9.33 -4.00
CA LEU A 196 13.29 -9.24 -2.59
C LEU A 196 12.18 -8.88 -1.59
N THR A 197 11.00 -8.44 -2.01
CA THR A 197 9.84 -8.29 -1.12
C THR A 197 9.24 -9.65 -0.75
N CYS A 198 8.77 -9.79 0.50
CA CYS A 198 7.90 -10.89 0.90
C CYS A 198 6.66 -10.35 1.61
N ALA A 199 5.56 -11.09 1.51
CA ALA A 199 4.30 -10.75 2.11
C ALA A 199 3.61 -11.99 2.68
N GLN A 200 2.57 -11.81 3.47
CA GLN A 200 1.79 -12.91 4.05
C GLN A 200 0.31 -12.65 3.80
N HIS A 201 -0.42 -13.72 3.46
CA HIS A 201 -1.88 -13.70 3.44
C HIS A 201 -2.41 -14.14 4.80
N ILE A 202 -3.32 -13.35 5.36
CA ILE A 202 -4.10 -13.69 6.55
C ILE A 202 -5.53 -13.95 6.07
N TYR A 203 -6.00 -15.18 6.25
CA TYR A 203 -7.33 -15.63 5.83
C TYR A 203 -8.22 -15.85 7.06
N ASN A 204 -9.39 -15.20 7.11
CA ASN A 204 -10.35 -15.38 8.19
C ASN A 204 -11.30 -16.57 7.95
N PHE A 205 -10.94 -17.76 8.45
CA PHE A 205 -11.70 -19.02 8.34
C PHE A 205 -12.93 -19.13 9.28
N THR A 206 -13.66 -18.02 9.54
CA THR A 206 -14.89 -18.04 10.38
C THR A 206 -16.09 -18.70 9.69
N ASN A 207 -16.07 -18.84 8.37
CA ASN A 207 -17.06 -19.60 7.62
C ASN A 207 -16.62 -21.08 7.48
N PRO A 208 -17.55 -22.05 7.57
CA PRO A 208 -17.21 -23.48 7.50
C PRO A 208 -16.60 -23.85 6.15
N ILE A 209 -15.52 -24.63 6.18
CA ILE A 209 -14.75 -25.02 5.00
C ILE A 209 -15.33 -26.32 4.43
N GLU A 210 -16.04 -26.23 3.31
CA GLU A 210 -16.46 -27.42 2.55
C GLU A 210 -15.24 -28.12 1.93
N ARG A 211 -15.19 -29.46 2.00
CA ARG A 211 -14.14 -30.24 1.34
C ARG A 211 -14.50 -30.52 -0.12
N VAL A 212 -13.64 -30.07 -1.03
CA VAL A 212 -13.69 -30.42 -2.46
C VAL A 212 -12.52 -31.31 -2.85
N ALA A 213 -12.75 -32.18 -3.83
CA ALA A 213 -11.74 -32.90 -4.58
C ALA A 213 -11.67 -32.30 -6.00
N ALA A 214 -10.54 -32.44 -6.67
CA ALA A 214 -10.40 -31.91 -8.02
C ALA A 214 -9.41 -32.69 -8.88
N THR A 215 -9.71 -32.76 -10.18
CA THR A 215 -8.77 -33.25 -11.20
C THR A 215 -8.31 -32.06 -12.05
N VAL A 216 -7.02 -31.74 -12.00
CA VAL A 216 -6.40 -30.76 -12.89
C VAL A 216 -6.00 -31.46 -14.19
N LEU A 217 -6.82 -31.28 -15.23
CA LEU A 217 -6.74 -32.00 -16.51
C LEU A 217 -5.69 -31.43 -17.46
N LYS A 218 -5.31 -30.16 -17.27
CA LYS A 218 -4.25 -29.50 -18.04
C LYS A 218 -3.56 -28.47 -17.15
N THR A 219 -2.22 -28.46 -17.19
CA THR A 219 -1.42 -27.59 -16.32
C THR A 219 -0.16 -27.01 -16.97
N LEU A 220 0.76 -27.84 -17.49
CA LEU A 220 2.19 -27.44 -17.55
C LEU A 220 2.99 -27.79 -18.83
N GLU A 221 2.38 -28.34 -19.88
CA GLU A 221 3.08 -28.67 -21.15
C GLU A 221 3.68 -27.47 -21.92
N LYS A 222 3.34 -26.22 -21.55
CA LYS A 222 3.84 -25.00 -22.22
C LYS A 222 4.51 -23.96 -21.30
N VAL A 223 4.74 -24.27 -20.01
CA VAL A 223 5.30 -23.29 -19.06
C VAL A 223 6.84 -23.14 -19.13
N HIS A 224 7.51 -23.93 -19.96
CA HIS A 224 8.92 -23.70 -20.35
C HIS A 224 9.11 -22.59 -21.41
N ALA A 225 8.04 -22.08 -22.02
CA ALA A 225 8.11 -21.23 -23.22
C ALA A 225 7.42 -19.87 -23.04
N SER A 226 7.78 -19.10 -22.00
CA SER A 226 7.14 -17.79 -21.73
C SER A 226 8.03 -16.67 -21.17
N ARG A 227 9.38 -16.76 -21.26
CA ARG A 227 10.24 -15.56 -21.28
C ARG A 227 10.59 -15.22 -22.72
N ASP A 228 11.52 -15.95 -23.30
CA ASP A 228 12.04 -15.71 -24.66
C ASP A 228 10.93 -15.78 -25.72
N THR A 229 9.98 -16.71 -25.55
CA THR A 229 8.83 -16.85 -26.45
C THR A 229 7.75 -15.79 -26.23
N MET A 230 7.68 -15.08 -25.09
CA MET A 230 6.75 -13.95 -24.94
C MET A 230 7.35 -12.63 -25.44
N LEU A 231 8.65 -12.41 -25.22
CA LEU A 231 9.41 -11.33 -25.87
C LEU A 231 9.38 -11.43 -27.41
N SER A 232 9.36 -12.65 -27.97
CA SER A 232 9.30 -12.86 -29.42
C SER A 232 7.91 -13.15 -30.01
N ALA A 233 6.93 -13.65 -29.25
CA ALA A 233 5.56 -13.93 -29.74
C ALA A 233 4.53 -12.85 -29.39
N ASN A 234 4.80 -11.90 -28.49
CA ASN A 234 4.02 -10.64 -28.45
C ASN A 234 4.21 -9.82 -29.74
N LEU A 235 5.24 -10.11 -30.54
CA LEU A 235 5.42 -9.65 -31.93
C LEU A 235 4.76 -10.55 -33.00
N ARG A 236 4.10 -11.66 -32.60
CA ARG A 236 3.49 -12.65 -33.51
C ARG A 236 2.13 -13.18 -33.04
N TYR A 237 1.38 -12.42 -32.25
CA TYR A 237 -0.04 -12.68 -32.12
C TYR A 237 -0.70 -12.42 -33.48
N ASN A 238 -1.20 -13.47 -34.13
CA ASN A 238 -1.82 -13.34 -35.45
C ASN A 238 -3.24 -12.79 -35.27
N MET A 239 -3.31 -11.50 -34.95
CA MET A 239 -4.53 -10.68 -34.99
C MET A 239 -5.26 -10.96 -36.32
N PRO A 240 -6.61 -10.97 -36.33
CA PRO A 240 -7.34 -10.88 -37.59
C PRO A 240 -6.77 -9.70 -38.40
N ARG A 241 -6.49 -9.91 -39.70
CA ARG A 241 -5.93 -8.87 -40.58
C ARG A 241 -6.94 -7.78 -40.94
N HIS A 242 -7.55 -7.16 -39.94
CA HIS A 242 -7.96 -5.77 -40.04
C HIS A 242 -6.70 -4.92 -40.08
N SER A 243 -6.13 -4.80 -41.28
CA SER A 243 -5.15 -3.77 -41.62
C SER A 243 -5.82 -2.39 -41.72
N SER A 244 -6.73 -2.09 -40.80
CA SER A 244 -7.03 -0.70 -40.44
C SER A 244 -5.83 -0.21 -39.65
N THR A 245 -4.94 0.50 -40.33
CA THR A 245 -3.95 1.33 -39.67
C THR A 245 -4.73 2.43 -38.95
N THR A 246 -5.18 2.18 -37.71
CA THR A 246 -5.94 3.13 -36.90
C THR A 246 -4.97 4.18 -36.38
N THR A 247 -4.51 5.03 -37.30
CA THR A 247 -3.78 6.25 -37.01
C THR A 247 -4.63 7.11 -36.10
N VAL A 248 -4.02 7.65 -35.04
CA VAL A 248 -4.61 8.76 -34.29
C VAL A 248 -4.96 9.86 -35.30
N ASP A 249 -6.15 10.45 -35.18
CA ASP A 249 -6.57 11.56 -36.04
C ASP A 249 -5.50 12.66 -36.09
N PRO A 250 -5.16 13.23 -37.25
CA PRO A 250 -4.05 14.18 -37.36
C PRO A 250 -4.16 15.40 -36.45
N ALA A 251 -5.37 15.90 -36.17
CA ALA A 251 -5.57 17.02 -35.25
C ALA A 251 -5.42 16.58 -33.78
N VAL A 252 -5.82 15.35 -33.44
CA VAL A 252 -5.57 14.75 -32.11
C VAL A 252 -4.08 14.45 -31.91
N ALA A 253 -3.37 14.01 -32.95
CA ALA A 253 -1.93 13.75 -32.91
C ALA A 253 -1.13 15.04 -32.63
N GLU A 254 -1.47 16.15 -33.29
CA GLU A 254 -0.83 17.45 -33.02
C GLU A 254 -1.20 17.99 -31.63
N GLN A 255 -2.43 17.79 -31.15
CA GLN A 255 -2.82 18.13 -29.77
C GLN A 255 -2.00 17.33 -28.72
N LEU A 256 -1.76 16.04 -28.95
CA LEU A 256 -0.92 15.21 -28.07
C LEU A 256 0.55 15.64 -28.08
N LYS A 257 1.07 16.09 -29.23
CA LYS A 257 2.41 16.67 -29.35
C LYS A 257 2.53 17.98 -28.57
N VAL A 258 1.59 18.92 -28.76
CA VAL A 258 1.53 20.19 -28.00
C VAL A 258 1.39 19.92 -26.50
N PHE A 259 0.64 18.90 -26.10
CA PHE A 259 0.55 18.47 -24.70
C PHE A 259 1.90 17.99 -24.16
N HIS A 260 2.61 17.11 -24.88
CA HIS A 260 3.94 16.59 -24.50
C HIS A 260 4.98 17.71 -24.36
N GLU A 261 5.03 18.65 -25.32
CA GLU A 261 5.87 19.85 -25.26
C GLU A 261 5.54 20.70 -24.02
N SER A 262 4.25 20.86 -23.69
CA SER A 262 3.80 21.62 -22.52
C SER A 262 4.14 20.95 -21.19
N VAL A 263 4.12 19.62 -21.13
CA VAL A 263 4.53 18.82 -19.96
C VAL A 263 6.05 18.91 -19.79
N THR A 264 6.81 18.74 -20.87
CA THR A 264 8.28 18.86 -20.86
C THR A 264 8.74 20.24 -20.39
N LYS A 265 8.21 21.32 -20.98
CA LYS A 265 8.52 22.69 -20.57
C LYS A 265 8.20 22.95 -19.09
N ARG A 266 7.07 22.42 -18.60
CA ARG A 266 6.64 22.59 -17.20
C ARG A 266 7.54 21.80 -16.24
N ALA A 267 7.94 20.59 -16.60
CA ALA A 267 8.84 19.78 -15.78
C ALA A 267 10.26 20.38 -15.72
N GLU A 268 10.81 20.87 -16.84
CA GLU A 268 12.09 21.58 -16.84
C GLU A 268 12.03 22.85 -15.98
N GLU A 269 10.93 23.61 -16.02
CA GLU A 269 10.73 24.77 -15.13
C GLU A 269 10.66 24.38 -13.64
N ILE A 270 9.96 23.30 -13.31
CA ILE A 270 9.90 22.78 -11.93
C ILE A 270 11.28 22.33 -11.45
N VAL A 271 11.99 21.55 -12.27
CA VAL A 271 13.30 20.96 -11.94
C VAL A 271 14.39 22.02 -11.81
N PHE A 272 14.48 22.97 -12.74
CA PHE A 272 15.58 23.96 -12.74
C PHE A 272 15.28 25.27 -12.01
N LYS A 273 14.01 25.57 -11.69
CA LYS A 273 13.64 26.77 -10.91
C LYS A 273 12.92 26.42 -9.61
N THR A 274 11.78 25.73 -9.68
CA THR A 274 10.90 25.58 -8.51
C THR A 274 11.53 24.74 -7.40
N PHE A 275 12.14 23.60 -7.71
CA PHE A 275 12.80 22.75 -6.72
C PHE A 275 14.00 23.46 -6.03
N PRO A 276 14.99 24.04 -6.75
CA PRO A 276 16.02 24.87 -6.14
C PRO A 276 15.46 26.03 -5.30
N GLN A 277 14.46 26.76 -5.81
CA GLN A 277 13.86 27.88 -5.09
C GLN A 277 13.14 27.42 -3.81
N LYS A 278 12.48 26.26 -3.82
CA LYS A 278 11.88 25.65 -2.62
C LYS A 278 12.93 25.32 -1.57
N VAL A 279 14.09 24.76 -1.95
CA VAL A 279 15.19 24.52 -1.01
C VAL A 279 15.62 25.82 -0.32
N LEU A 280 15.86 26.89 -1.09
CA LEU A 280 16.29 28.18 -0.54
C LEU A 280 15.23 28.82 0.35
N THR A 281 13.97 28.89 -0.10
CA THR A 281 12.87 29.48 0.66
C THR A 281 12.54 28.70 1.93
N LEU A 282 12.59 27.36 1.90
CA LEU A 282 12.40 26.55 3.11
C LEU A 282 13.59 26.69 4.07
N ASN A 283 14.82 26.81 3.57
CA ASN A 283 15.98 27.07 4.42
C ASN A 283 15.87 28.41 5.16
N GLN A 284 15.49 29.48 4.45
CA GLN A 284 15.21 30.79 5.05
C GLN A 284 14.12 30.72 6.11
N LYS A 285 13.03 29.96 5.87
CA LYS A 285 11.98 29.72 6.88
C LYS A 285 12.53 29.00 8.11
N ILE A 286 13.40 28.00 7.95
CA ILE A 286 14.03 27.25 9.07
C ILE A 286 14.94 28.16 9.90
N GLU A 287 15.73 29.02 9.24
CA GLU A 287 16.60 30.01 9.91
C GLU A 287 15.77 31.04 10.68
N GLN A 288 14.71 31.57 10.08
CA GLN A 288 13.72 32.43 10.75
C GLN A 288 13.01 31.71 11.91
N CYS A 289 12.80 30.40 11.83
CA CYS A 289 12.26 29.57 12.92
C CYS A 289 13.27 29.28 14.05
N SER A 290 14.58 29.46 13.79
CA SER A 290 15.67 29.13 14.72
C SER A 290 16.21 30.36 15.48
N GLY A 291 15.78 31.57 15.11
CA GLY A 291 16.06 32.79 15.88
C GLY A 291 15.29 32.86 17.19
N GLY A 292 15.89 33.46 18.22
CA GLY A 292 15.33 33.47 19.59
C GLY A 292 14.02 34.22 19.81
N ASP A 293 13.53 34.94 18.80
CA ASP A 293 12.29 35.74 18.82
C ASP A 293 11.16 35.06 18.01
N SER A 294 11.32 33.77 17.67
CA SER A 294 10.48 33.08 16.68
C SER A 294 9.32 32.27 17.26
N LEU A 295 8.29 32.08 16.43
CA LEU A 295 7.04 31.35 16.76
C LEU A 295 7.25 29.87 17.14
N LEU A 296 8.41 29.28 16.83
CA LEU A 296 8.76 27.90 17.17
C LEU A 296 9.80 27.79 18.31
N HIS A 297 10.23 28.91 18.90
CA HIS A 297 11.19 28.92 19.99
C HIS A 297 10.50 28.58 21.33
N THR A 298 11.04 27.63 22.09
CA THR A 298 10.39 27.10 23.31
C THR A 298 10.19 28.14 24.40
N SER A 299 11.06 29.16 24.52
CA SER A 299 10.82 30.27 25.47
C SER A 299 9.58 31.13 25.16
N SER A 300 8.90 30.91 24.03
CA SER A 300 7.61 31.54 23.71
C SER A 300 6.40 30.69 24.15
N THR A 301 6.55 29.37 24.34
CA THR A 301 5.43 28.41 24.41
C THR A 301 4.60 28.52 25.69
N ASP A 302 5.19 28.90 26.83
CA ASP A 302 4.52 29.15 28.12
C ASP A 302 3.28 30.04 27.99
N SER A 303 3.32 31.01 27.07
CA SER A 303 2.23 31.97 26.80
C SER A 303 1.11 31.45 25.89
N THR A 304 1.27 30.27 25.27
CA THR A 304 0.49 29.89 24.07
C THR A 304 -0.60 28.87 24.29
N THR A 305 -0.49 28.05 25.34
CA THR A 305 -1.40 26.92 25.56
C THR A 305 -2.38 27.26 26.67
N ASP A 306 -3.52 27.81 26.28
CA ASP A 306 -4.66 27.98 27.18
C ASP A 306 -5.24 26.62 27.58
N ALA A 307 -5.10 26.31 28.86
CA ALA A 307 -5.62 25.13 29.53
C ALA A 307 -6.81 25.44 30.45
N THR A 308 -7.34 26.67 30.42
CA THR A 308 -8.47 27.09 31.26
C THR A 308 -9.79 26.55 30.72
N VAL A 309 -10.69 26.22 31.65
CA VAL A 309 -12.07 25.80 31.34
C VAL A 309 -12.94 27.04 31.29
N HIS A 310 -13.28 27.49 30.09
CA HIS A 310 -14.18 28.62 29.88
C HIS A 310 -15.64 28.20 30.12
N PRO A 311 -16.56 29.14 30.40
CA PRO A 311 -18.00 28.89 30.31
C PRO A 311 -18.40 28.35 28.93
N PRO A 312 -19.51 27.58 28.82
CA PRO A 312 -20.13 27.30 27.53
C PRO A 312 -20.44 28.60 26.78
N PRO A 313 -20.46 28.60 25.43
CA PRO A 313 -21.02 29.70 24.66
C PRO A 313 -22.46 29.98 25.14
N ALA A 314 -22.81 31.25 25.35
CA ALA A 314 -24.16 31.61 25.75
C ALA A 314 -25.18 31.17 24.69
N GLU A 315 -26.21 30.44 25.13
CA GLU A 315 -27.29 30.00 24.25
C GLU A 315 -28.11 31.21 23.78
N LEU A 316 -28.27 31.35 22.47
CA LEU A 316 -29.27 32.23 21.87
C LEU A 316 -30.58 31.43 21.78
N GLU A 317 -31.65 31.98 22.36
CA GLU A 317 -33.00 31.40 22.55
C GLU A 317 -33.12 30.22 23.55
N PRO A 318 -33.97 30.34 24.60
CA PRO A 318 -34.18 29.27 25.59
C PRO A 318 -35.31 28.29 25.19
N PRO A 319 -35.13 26.97 25.39
CA PRO A 319 -36.20 25.98 25.16
C PRO A 319 -37.34 26.10 26.19
N THR A 320 -38.59 25.89 25.74
CA THR A 320 -39.79 26.16 26.55
C THR A 320 -40.28 24.97 27.40
N LYS A 321 -40.89 25.29 28.55
CA LYS A 321 -41.22 24.36 29.66
C LYS A 321 -42.42 23.44 29.41
N LYS A 322 -42.33 22.19 29.87
CA LYS A 322 -43.26 21.41 30.76
C LYS A 322 -42.95 19.90 30.66
N ARG A 323 -43.16 19.05 31.68
CA ARG A 323 -44.38 18.89 32.53
C ARG A 323 -44.03 18.46 33.98
N ARG A 324 -45.04 18.46 34.87
CA ARG A 324 -44.95 18.24 36.33
C ARG A 324 -45.58 16.90 36.73
N HIS A 325 -44.92 16.13 37.60
CA HIS A 325 -45.54 15.42 38.73
C HIS A 325 -44.46 14.90 39.72
N GLU A 326 -44.83 14.21 40.80
CA GLU A 326 -44.85 14.79 42.16
C GLU A 326 -44.77 13.67 43.24
N ASN A 327 -44.29 13.99 44.45
CA ASN A 327 -43.80 13.08 45.52
C ASN A 327 -42.55 12.24 45.16
N GLY A 328 -41.59 11.98 46.07
CA GLY A 328 -41.32 12.64 47.36
C GLY A 328 -40.92 11.71 48.51
N ASP A 329 -39.62 11.56 48.75
CA ASP A 329 -39.00 11.53 50.09
C ASP A 329 -37.50 11.88 49.96
N SER A 330 -36.79 12.12 51.07
CA SER A 330 -35.47 12.77 51.09
C SER A 330 -34.41 12.04 51.93
N VAL A 331 -33.22 11.87 51.35
CA VAL A 331 -31.97 11.57 52.07
C VAL A 331 -30.84 12.38 51.46
N THR A 332 -30.17 13.21 52.26
CA THR A 332 -29.04 14.03 51.82
C THR A 332 -27.72 13.27 51.95
N VAL A 333 -27.02 13.10 50.82
CA VAL A 333 -25.61 12.66 50.76
C VAL A 333 -24.86 13.61 49.82
N GLY A 334 -23.59 13.92 50.14
CA GLY A 334 -22.85 15.03 49.56
C GLY A 334 -22.77 15.07 48.02
N ALA A 335 -23.00 16.27 47.47
CA ALA A 335 -23.08 16.66 46.06
C ALA A 335 -22.31 15.76 45.05
N ALA A 336 -22.98 14.75 44.53
CA ALA A 336 -22.52 13.92 43.42
C ALA A 336 -23.57 13.87 42.30
N ALA A 337 -23.48 14.82 41.36
CA ALA A 337 -24.20 14.88 40.08
C ALA A 337 -25.73 14.73 40.13
N GLU A 338 -26.43 15.87 40.19
CA GLU A 338 -27.84 15.92 39.75
C GLU A 338 -27.98 15.47 38.29
N MET A 339 -28.99 14.64 38.03
CA MET A 339 -29.27 14.10 36.70
C MET A 339 -30.21 15.03 35.93
N THR A 340 -29.65 15.97 35.16
CA THR A 340 -30.39 16.59 34.05
C THR A 340 -30.52 15.60 32.89
N GLU A 341 -31.75 15.27 32.51
CA GLU A 341 -32.02 14.32 31.43
C GLU A 341 -31.43 14.80 30.09
N GLY A 342 -30.69 13.92 29.39
CA GLY A 342 -30.18 14.14 28.04
C GLY A 342 -28.99 15.11 27.87
N GLY A 343 -28.65 15.91 28.88
CA GLY A 343 -27.61 16.94 28.78
C GLY A 343 -26.16 16.41 28.82
N PRO A 344 -25.20 17.06 28.12
CA PRO A 344 -23.78 16.72 28.24
C PRO A 344 -23.24 17.14 29.62
N ARG A 345 -22.92 16.16 30.48
CA ARG A 345 -22.47 16.32 31.88
C ARG A 345 -21.25 17.24 32.12
N PHE A 346 -20.56 17.69 31.07
CA PHE A 346 -19.43 18.61 31.15
C PHE A 346 -19.59 19.69 30.08
N VAL A 347 -20.11 20.86 30.48
CA VAL A 347 -20.43 22.00 29.58
C VAL A 347 -19.28 23.00 29.40
N GLY A 348 -18.16 22.82 30.12
CA GLY A 348 -17.00 23.71 30.03
C GLY A 348 -16.34 23.68 28.65
N ARG A 349 -15.91 24.85 28.17
CA ARG A 349 -15.29 25.04 26.85
C ARG A 349 -13.77 25.14 26.96
N MET A 350 -13.07 24.24 26.29
CA MET A 350 -11.63 24.34 26.06
C MET A 350 -11.39 24.99 24.68
N VAL A 351 -10.51 26.00 24.60
CA VAL A 351 -10.18 26.66 23.32
C VAL A 351 -9.13 25.89 22.52
N ALA A 352 -9.04 26.18 21.21
CA ALA A 352 -8.02 25.60 20.33
C ALA A 352 -6.76 26.48 20.29
N ASN A 353 -5.58 25.85 20.15
CA ASN A 353 -4.34 26.58 19.94
C ASN A 353 -4.31 27.16 18.52
N HIS A 354 -4.64 28.44 18.39
CA HIS A 354 -4.76 29.12 17.10
C HIS A 354 -3.41 29.30 16.38
N LYS A 355 -2.29 29.42 17.12
CA LYS A 355 -0.94 29.45 16.54
C LYS A 355 -0.63 28.11 15.83
N LEU A 356 -0.83 26.98 16.53
CA LEU A 356 -0.66 25.65 15.93
C LEU A 356 -1.59 25.40 14.75
N ARG A 357 -2.84 25.89 14.80
CA ARG A 357 -3.78 25.73 13.67
C ARG A 357 -3.23 26.37 12.39
N GLY A 358 -2.77 27.63 12.47
CA GLY A 358 -2.19 28.32 11.31
C GLY A 358 -0.93 27.61 10.78
N LEU A 359 -0.02 27.25 11.68
CA LEU A 359 1.21 26.51 11.37
C LEU A 359 0.92 25.17 10.65
N HIS A 360 -0.10 24.43 11.09
CA HIS A 360 -0.54 23.19 10.46
C HIS A 360 -1.27 23.41 9.13
N GLU A 361 -1.94 24.55 8.94
CA GLU A 361 -2.54 24.94 7.67
C GLU A 361 -1.49 25.33 6.62
N ASP A 362 -0.40 26.00 7.03
CA ASP A 362 0.72 26.34 6.14
C ASP A 362 1.58 25.13 5.78
N LEU A 363 1.88 24.24 6.73
CA LEU A 363 2.57 22.97 6.44
C LEU A 363 1.80 22.12 5.42
N LYS A 364 0.47 22.03 5.53
CA LYS A 364 -0.36 21.32 4.53
C LYS A 364 -0.20 21.88 3.11
N LYS A 365 -0.05 23.20 2.95
CA LYS A 365 0.12 23.84 1.64
C LYS A 365 1.45 23.39 1.02
N GLU A 366 2.54 23.46 1.79
CA GLU A 366 3.88 23.00 1.35
C GLU A 366 3.89 21.51 0.98
N TYR A 367 3.20 20.64 1.73
CA TYR A 367 3.07 19.22 1.40
C TYR A 367 2.22 18.95 0.15
N MET A 368 1.09 19.64 0.00
CA MET A 368 0.24 19.50 -1.19
C MET A 368 0.96 20.02 -2.44
N GLU A 369 1.76 21.08 -2.32
CA GLU A 369 2.59 21.59 -3.41
C GLU A 369 3.73 20.63 -3.76
N LEU A 370 4.41 20.02 -2.78
CA LEU A 370 5.39 18.96 -3.03
C LEU A 370 4.78 17.81 -3.85
N VAL A 371 3.61 17.32 -3.44
CA VAL A 371 2.86 16.26 -4.14
C VAL A 371 2.52 16.68 -5.57
N ASP A 372 1.97 17.89 -5.74
CA ASP A 372 1.51 18.46 -7.00
C ASP A 372 2.65 18.72 -8.00
N LEU A 373 3.84 19.10 -7.51
CA LEU A 373 5.05 19.26 -8.31
C LEU A 373 5.68 17.91 -8.69
N CYS A 374 5.79 16.96 -7.73
CA CYS A 374 6.31 15.62 -8.01
C CYS A 374 5.49 14.90 -9.08
N ASP A 375 4.16 15.02 -9.05
CA ASP A 375 3.25 14.42 -10.03
C ASP A 375 3.54 14.88 -11.47
N LYS A 376 3.78 16.19 -11.66
CA LYS A 376 4.10 16.78 -12.97
C LYS A 376 5.45 16.30 -13.51
N VAL A 377 6.45 16.17 -12.64
CA VAL A 377 7.77 15.64 -13.03
C VAL A 377 7.66 14.13 -13.32
N LYS A 378 6.92 13.36 -12.52
CA LYS A 378 6.63 11.94 -12.80
C LYS A 378 5.96 11.75 -14.16
N LEU A 379 4.96 12.57 -14.50
CA LEU A 379 4.31 12.52 -15.82
C LEU A 379 5.31 12.77 -16.96
N TRP A 380 6.17 13.78 -16.83
CA TRP A 380 7.22 14.06 -17.83
C TRP A 380 8.20 12.90 -18.00
N VAL A 381 8.72 12.32 -16.91
CA VAL A 381 9.67 11.19 -17.01
C VAL A 381 9.00 9.97 -17.64
N ASN A 382 7.75 9.64 -17.25
CA ASN A 382 6.98 8.57 -17.89
C ASN A 382 6.76 8.81 -19.40
N LEU A 383 6.44 10.05 -19.81
CA LEU A 383 6.30 10.42 -21.22
C LEU A 383 7.65 10.53 -21.97
N THR A 384 8.77 10.36 -21.28
CA THR A 384 10.13 10.33 -21.84
C THR A 384 10.74 8.92 -21.79
N MET A 385 10.03 7.92 -21.25
CA MET A 385 10.40 6.51 -21.35
C MET A 385 10.42 6.09 -22.84
N PRO A 386 11.48 5.41 -23.31
CA PRO A 386 11.58 5.01 -24.71
C PRO A 386 10.72 3.77 -24.98
N LYS A 387 10.57 3.43 -26.27
CA LYS A 387 10.06 2.12 -26.67
C LYS A 387 10.89 1.00 -26.01
N ILE A 388 10.18 0.00 -25.45
CA ILE A 388 10.77 -1.20 -24.86
C ILE A 388 11.43 -2.03 -25.97
N GLU A 389 12.74 -2.26 -25.83
CA GLU A 389 13.59 -3.00 -26.78
C GLU A 389 14.68 -3.73 -26.00
N ASP A 390 15.35 -4.68 -26.63
CA ASP A 390 16.45 -5.43 -26.02
C ASP A 390 17.78 -4.65 -26.13
N GLY A 391 18.58 -4.64 -25.07
CA GLY A 391 19.79 -3.82 -24.94
C GLY A 391 19.57 -2.31 -24.68
N ASP A 392 20.68 -1.59 -24.42
CA ASP A 392 20.78 -0.13 -24.12
C ASP A 392 19.79 0.45 -23.08
N ASN A 393 19.35 -0.37 -22.12
CA ASN A 393 18.34 0.02 -21.12
C ASN A 393 18.91 0.73 -19.87
N PHE A 394 20.20 1.09 -19.83
CA PHE A 394 20.82 1.75 -18.68
C PHE A 394 20.22 3.14 -18.37
N GLY A 395 19.93 3.94 -19.41
CA GLY A 395 19.24 5.22 -19.22
C GLY A 395 17.79 5.05 -18.73
N VAL A 396 17.15 3.93 -19.06
CA VAL A 396 15.80 3.59 -18.60
C VAL A 396 15.82 3.24 -17.10
N GLN A 397 16.82 2.50 -16.63
CA GLN A 397 17.04 2.23 -15.20
C GLN A 397 17.27 3.52 -14.38
N ILE A 398 17.91 4.53 -14.99
CA ILE A 398 18.05 5.86 -14.38
C ILE A 398 16.69 6.59 -14.32
N GLN A 399 15.87 6.50 -15.36
CA GLN A 399 14.49 7.04 -15.34
C GLN A 399 13.63 6.34 -14.26
N GLU A 400 13.75 5.02 -14.12
CA GLU A 400 13.06 4.22 -13.10
C GLU A 400 13.44 4.62 -11.68
N GLU A 401 14.73 4.80 -11.35
CA GLU A 401 15.12 5.19 -9.98
C GLU A 401 14.77 6.64 -9.65
N VAL A 402 14.78 7.54 -10.64
CA VAL A 402 14.26 8.91 -10.47
C VAL A 402 12.74 8.93 -10.26
N LEU A 403 12.00 8.06 -10.96
CA LEU A 403 10.57 7.85 -10.70
C LEU A 403 10.30 7.27 -9.31
N ASN A 404 11.17 6.37 -8.83
CA ASN A 404 11.09 5.84 -7.46
C ASN A 404 11.31 6.94 -6.42
N GLU A 405 12.32 7.80 -6.56
CA GLU A 405 12.55 8.89 -5.60
C GLU A 405 11.42 9.93 -5.62
N LEU A 406 10.92 10.31 -6.80
CA LEU A 406 9.74 11.17 -6.93
C LEU A 406 8.49 10.56 -6.27
N HIS A 407 8.34 9.23 -6.31
CA HIS A 407 7.25 8.53 -5.62
C HIS A 407 7.45 8.52 -4.09
N ARG A 408 8.67 8.25 -3.60
CA ARG A 408 9.02 8.32 -2.17
C ARG A 408 8.77 9.72 -1.60
N ALA A 409 9.07 10.77 -2.35
CA ALA A 409 8.76 12.16 -2.01
C ALA A 409 7.24 12.44 -1.98
N GLN A 410 6.49 11.98 -2.99
CA GLN A 410 5.03 12.16 -3.07
C GLN A 410 4.31 11.47 -1.89
N ASP A 411 4.71 10.24 -1.55
CA ASP A 411 4.13 9.47 -0.44
C ASP A 411 4.47 10.11 0.91
N SER A 412 5.69 10.62 1.08
CA SER A 412 6.09 11.40 2.25
C SER A 412 5.20 12.63 2.43
N GLY A 413 4.89 13.36 1.33
CA GLY A 413 3.96 14.48 1.33
C GLY A 413 2.54 14.10 1.77
N TYR A 414 1.99 12.99 1.26
CA TYR A 414 0.68 12.49 1.69
C TYR A 414 0.64 12.10 3.19
N ASN A 415 1.65 11.36 3.65
CA ASN A 415 1.73 10.87 5.02
C ASN A 415 1.84 12.03 6.02
N LEU A 416 2.71 13.01 5.76
CA LEU A 416 2.93 14.15 6.65
C LEU A 416 1.72 15.08 6.70
N ARG A 417 1.06 15.34 5.56
CA ARG A 417 -0.20 16.11 5.48
C ARG A 417 -1.28 15.55 6.42
N ASP A 418 -1.46 14.23 6.42
CA ASP A 418 -2.49 13.58 7.23
C ASP A 418 -2.10 13.47 8.70
N ALA A 419 -0.82 13.18 9.00
CA ALA A 419 -0.30 13.08 10.35
C ALA A 419 -0.43 14.40 11.13
N VAL A 420 -0.02 15.53 10.54
CA VAL A 420 0.15 16.83 11.22
C VAL A 420 -1.14 17.37 11.85
N SER A 421 -2.32 17.13 11.27
CA SER A 421 -3.58 17.68 11.81
C SER A 421 -4.53 16.66 12.42
N LYS A 422 -4.71 15.48 11.80
CA LYS A 422 -5.69 14.50 12.32
C LYS A 422 -5.26 13.98 13.70
N SER A 423 -3.97 13.66 13.86
CA SER A 423 -3.44 13.14 15.13
C SER A 423 -3.45 14.20 16.23
N HIS A 424 -2.96 15.43 15.93
CA HIS A 424 -2.90 16.52 16.89
C HIS A 424 -4.27 16.87 17.47
N HIS A 425 -5.27 17.15 16.63
CA HIS A 425 -6.58 17.60 17.12
C HIS A 425 -7.30 16.52 17.93
N ILE A 426 -7.23 15.25 17.50
CA ILE A 426 -7.83 14.13 18.22
C ILE A 426 -7.16 13.92 19.59
N ASN A 427 -5.83 13.97 19.65
CA ASN A 427 -5.12 13.77 20.92
C ASN A 427 -5.26 14.97 21.87
N ARG A 428 -5.22 16.20 21.35
CA ARG A 428 -5.52 17.42 22.12
C ARG A 428 -6.94 17.37 22.70
N ALA A 429 -7.95 16.99 21.89
CA ALA A 429 -9.32 16.84 22.34
C ALA A 429 -9.49 15.77 23.43
N LYS A 430 -8.75 14.65 23.37
CA LYS A 430 -8.73 13.65 24.45
C LYS A 430 -8.20 14.27 25.77
N ILE A 431 -7.10 15.01 25.72
CA ILE A 431 -6.51 15.68 26.91
C ILE A 431 -7.48 16.73 27.46
N CYS A 432 -8.03 17.61 26.61
CA CYS A 432 -9.09 18.56 26.98
C CYS A 432 -10.29 17.86 27.65
N SER A 433 -10.73 16.71 27.14
CA SER A 433 -11.82 15.93 27.74
C SER A 433 -11.48 15.32 29.11
N LYS A 434 -10.20 15.24 29.47
CA LYS A 434 -9.72 14.81 30.79
C LYS A 434 -9.65 15.99 31.77
N ILE A 435 -9.15 17.15 31.33
CA ILE A 435 -9.22 18.41 32.11
C ILE A 435 -10.66 18.70 32.53
N LEU A 436 -11.62 18.63 31.58
CA LEU A 436 -13.04 18.85 31.86
C LEU A 436 -13.66 17.85 32.84
N LYS A 437 -13.13 16.61 32.91
CA LYS A 437 -13.65 15.54 33.80
C LYS A 437 -12.98 15.52 35.16
N TYR A 438 -11.73 15.97 35.24
CA TYR A 438 -10.87 15.87 36.41
C TYR A 438 -10.07 17.18 36.60
N PRO A 439 -10.74 18.33 36.83
CA PRO A 439 -10.08 19.64 36.90
C PRO A 439 -9.13 19.80 38.11
N HIS A 440 -9.16 18.86 39.05
CA HIS A 440 -8.27 18.75 40.21
C HIS A 440 -7.00 17.92 39.93
N ILE A 441 -6.77 17.46 38.69
CA ILE A 441 -5.56 16.74 38.29
C ILE A 441 -4.72 17.64 37.38
N GLU A 442 -3.73 18.30 37.99
CA GLU A 442 -2.85 19.29 37.34
C GLU A 442 -2.06 18.71 36.16
N ASP A 443 -1.70 17.41 36.21
CA ASP A 443 -1.03 16.68 35.14
C ASP A 443 -1.78 16.75 33.80
N TYR A 444 -3.11 16.86 33.79
CA TYR A 444 -3.86 17.00 32.53
C TYR A 444 -3.69 18.39 31.89
N ALA A 445 -3.46 19.44 32.69
CA ALA A 445 -3.10 20.76 32.16
C ALA A 445 -1.63 20.78 31.69
N ILE A 446 -0.72 20.12 32.41
CA ILE A 446 0.70 19.97 32.00
C ILE A 446 0.77 19.19 30.68
N ALA A 447 0.12 18.03 30.59
CA ALA A 447 0.08 17.20 29.37
C ALA A 447 -0.50 17.92 28.15
N LEU A 448 -1.36 18.95 28.35
CA LEU A 448 -1.85 19.78 27.25
C LEU A 448 -0.77 20.74 26.72
N ARG A 449 0.04 21.33 27.61
CA ARG A 449 1.19 22.18 27.25
C ARG A 449 2.25 21.37 26.51
N GLU A 450 2.65 20.24 27.09
CA GLU A 450 3.59 19.26 26.50
C GLU A 450 3.16 18.80 25.09
N HIS A 451 1.88 18.49 24.91
CA HIS A 451 1.35 18.06 23.60
C HIS A 451 1.39 19.17 22.55
N ASP A 452 1.08 20.40 22.94
CA ASP A 452 1.12 21.56 22.04
C ASP A 452 2.57 22.00 21.74
N GLU A 453 3.47 22.04 22.73
CA GLU A 453 4.91 22.29 22.56
C GLU A 453 5.55 21.27 21.61
N LYS A 454 5.26 19.99 21.81
CA LYS A 454 5.68 18.92 20.90
C LYS A 454 5.25 19.18 19.45
N GLN A 455 4.12 19.84 19.19
CA GLN A 455 3.73 20.17 17.82
C GLN A 455 4.58 21.30 17.23
N PHE A 456 4.94 22.33 18.00
CA PHE A 456 5.84 23.39 17.53
C PHE A 456 7.22 22.81 17.16
N TYR A 457 7.77 21.92 18.00
CA TYR A 457 9.00 21.19 17.68
C TYR A 457 8.87 20.30 16.43
N MET A 458 7.79 19.52 16.32
CA MET A 458 7.55 18.67 15.14
C MET A 458 7.33 19.50 13.87
N ALA A 459 6.76 20.69 13.95
CA ALA A 459 6.59 21.60 12.82
C ALA A 459 7.93 22.11 12.27
N LEU A 460 8.91 22.41 13.13
CA LEU A 460 10.27 22.75 12.69
C LEU A 460 10.94 21.56 11.99
N ARG A 461 10.84 20.36 12.57
CA ARG A 461 11.35 19.12 11.97
C ARG A 461 10.74 18.87 10.58
N ASN A 462 9.43 19.04 10.48
CA ASN A 462 8.66 18.92 9.24
C ASN A 462 9.12 19.88 8.12
N LEU A 463 9.50 21.12 8.45
CA LEU A 463 10.09 22.07 7.48
C LEU A 463 11.48 21.62 7.03
N ILE A 464 12.30 21.11 7.96
CA ILE A 464 13.64 20.57 7.66
C ILE A 464 13.53 19.39 6.69
N ASP A 465 12.59 18.47 6.94
CA ASP A 465 12.39 17.30 6.08
C ASP A 465 11.82 17.66 4.70
N LEU A 466 10.89 18.62 4.63
CA LEU A 466 10.46 19.23 3.36
C LEU A 466 11.65 19.78 2.55
N ARG A 467 12.51 20.60 3.18
CA ARG A 467 13.70 21.17 2.52
C ARG A 467 14.64 20.06 2.02
N ASN A 468 14.87 19.02 2.84
CA ASN A 468 15.75 17.92 2.51
C ASN A 468 15.22 17.10 1.31
N ILE A 469 13.91 16.84 1.25
CA ILE A 469 13.27 16.16 0.09
C ILE A 469 13.47 16.97 -1.19
N TYR A 470 13.18 18.27 -1.19
CA TYR A 470 13.42 19.13 -2.37
C TYR A 470 14.91 19.17 -2.77
N ALA A 471 15.84 19.11 -1.81
CA ALA A 471 17.27 19.08 -2.09
C ALA A 471 17.72 17.76 -2.74
N VAL A 472 17.26 16.61 -2.23
CA VAL A 472 17.53 15.28 -2.82
C VAL A 472 16.94 15.19 -4.22
N LEU A 473 15.69 15.62 -4.43
CA LEU A 473 15.06 15.68 -5.75
C LEU A 473 15.82 16.57 -6.73
N THR A 474 16.28 17.75 -6.27
CA THR A 474 17.11 18.64 -7.10
C THR A 474 18.41 17.93 -7.52
N ASP A 475 19.16 17.40 -6.55
CA ASP A 475 20.46 16.78 -6.77
C ASP A 475 20.39 15.55 -7.70
N VAL A 476 19.48 14.61 -7.43
CA VAL A 476 19.37 13.37 -8.21
C VAL A 476 18.89 13.64 -9.64
N ILE A 477 17.95 14.58 -9.83
CA ILE A 477 17.44 14.91 -11.16
C ILE A 477 18.47 15.71 -11.95
N HIS A 478 19.16 16.69 -11.34
CA HIS A 478 20.16 17.52 -12.04
C HIS A 478 21.35 16.67 -12.51
N LYS A 479 21.89 15.80 -11.64
CA LYS A 479 23.00 14.89 -11.99
C LYS A 479 22.67 13.94 -13.15
N ASN A 480 21.43 13.46 -13.20
CA ASN A 480 20.98 12.46 -14.17
C ASN A 480 20.26 13.05 -15.39
N PHE A 481 20.08 14.37 -15.46
CA PHE A 481 19.15 15.04 -16.39
C PHE A 481 19.32 14.61 -17.86
N GLN A 482 20.56 14.43 -18.33
CA GLN A 482 20.82 13.98 -19.70
C GLN A 482 20.20 12.60 -19.99
N LYS A 483 20.31 11.63 -19.07
CA LYS A 483 19.74 10.28 -19.22
C LYS A 483 18.25 10.23 -18.89
N ILE A 484 17.74 11.15 -18.07
CA ILE A 484 16.29 11.33 -17.89
C ILE A 484 15.63 11.83 -19.19
N ARG A 485 16.26 12.81 -19.87
CA ARG A 485 15.76 13.42 -21.11
C ARG A 485 16.06 12.59 -22.37
N ALA A 486 17.17 11.87 -22.40
CA ALA A 486 17.62 11.04 -23.52
C ALA A 486 18.25 9.73 -22.99
N PRO A 487 17.43 8.73 -22.63
CA PRO A 487 17.90 7.49 -21.99
C PRO A 487 18.77 6.63 -22.93
N LYS A 488 18.34 6.49 -24.19
CA LYS A 488 19.01 5.70 -25.23
C LYS A 488 19.98 6.57 -26.03
N GLY A 489 21.14 6.01 -26.36
CA GLY A 489 22.23 6.72 -27.03
C GLY A 489 23.02 7.67 -26.13
N ASN A 490 24.01 8.33 -26.75
CA ASN A 490 24.93 9.31 -26.14
C ASN A 490 25.69 8.83 -24.88
N ASN A 491 26.33 7.65 -24.94
CA ASN A 491 27.26 7.20 -23.89
C ASN A 491 28.66 7.87 -23.98
N GLY A 492 28.86 8.83 -24.90
CA GLY A 492 30.14 9.52 -25.10
C GLY A 492 30.31 10.85 -24.34
N ALA A 493 29.24 11.39 -23.74
CA ALA A 493 29.26 12.71 -23.08
C ALA A 493 29.72 12.70 -21.61
N ALA A 494 29.99 11.53 -21.03
CA ALA A 494 30.36 11.35 -19.61
C ALA A 494 31.80 10.82 -19.42
N MET A 495 32.69 11.10 -20.38
CA MET A 495 34.07 10.60 -20.44
C MET A 495 35.11 11.74 -20.58
N TYR A 496 34.86 12.87 -19.90
CA TYR A 496 35.84 13.94 -19.62
C TYR A 496 35.51 14.64 -18.29
#